data_AF-A0A957TAN3-F1
#
_entry.id   AF-A0A957TAN3-F1
#
_cell.length_a   1.000
_cell.length_b   1.000
_cell.length_c   1.000
_cell.angle_alpha   90.00
_cell.angle_beta   90.00
_cell.angle_gamma   90.00
#
_symmetry.space_group_name_H-M   'P 1'
#
loop_
_entity.id
_entity.type
_entity.pdbx_description
1 polymer ?
#
loop_
_entity_poly.entity_id
_entity_poly.type
_entity_poly.pdbx_seq_one_letter_code
_entity_poly.pdbx_strand_id
1 'polypeptide(L)' 'MKIKLFFITLVVFLGIDSLWLGLVAPKFYQSQIGYIMTDSPNFLAAGLFYLLFVFGMLVFIVDPA' A
#
# COMPACT_ATOMS: atom_id res chain seq x y z
N MET A 1 -1.23 -15.90 13.36
CA MET A 1 -1.12 -15.40 11.98
C MET A 1 -0.81 -16.54 11.01
N LYS A 2 -1.78 -16.93 10.18
CA LYS A 2 -1.56 -17.96 9.16
C LYS A 2 -0.82 -17.33 7.98
N ILE A 3 0.36 -17.84 7.62
CA ILE A 3 1.18 -17.32 6.50
C ILE A 3 0.38 -17.22 5.18
N LYS A 4 -0.56 -18.12 4.96
CA LYS A 4 -1.47 -18.08 3.80
C LYS A 4 -2.32 -16.79 3.76
N LEU A 5 -2.85 -16.36 4.91
CA LEU A 5 -3.63 -15.11 5.01
C LEU A 5 -2.77 -13.90 4.68
N PHE A 6 -1.51 -13.88 5.12
CA PHE A 6 -0.59 -12.78 4.82
C PHE A 6 -0.44 -12.56 3.32
N PHE A 7 -0.12 -13.61 2.57
CA PHE A 7 0.06 -13.49 1.11
C PHE A 7 -1.24 -13.13 0.38
N ILE A 8 -2.38 -13.67 0.82
CA ILE A 8 -3.68 -13.32 0.23
C ILE A 8 -3.99 -11.83 0.46
N THR A 9 -3.87 -11.36 1.71
CA THR A 9 -4.09 -9.95 2.05
C THR A 9 -3.12 -9.04 1.31
N LEU A 10 -1.84 -9.41 1.22
CA LEU A 10 -0.83 -8.64 0.48
C LEU A 10 -1.18 -8.50 -1.00
N VAL A 11 -1.53 -9.61 -1.67
CA VAL A 11 -1.85 -9.61 -3.11
C VAL A 11 -3.13 -8.83 -3.40
N VAL A 12 -4.19 -9.04 -2.61
CA VAL A 12 -5.46 -8.32 -2.80
C VAL A 12 -5.28 -6.83 -2.55
N PHE A 13 -4.59 -6.46 -1.46
CA PHE A 13 -4.35 -5.06 -1.12
C PHE A 13 -3.52 -4.36 -2.19
N LEU A 14 -2.38 -4.95 -2.59
CA LEU A 14 -1.55 -4.40 -3.66
C LEU A 14 -2.28 -4.35 -5.00
N GLY A 15 -3.14 -5.32 -5.31
CA GLY A 15 -3.93 -5.32 -6.53
C GLY A 15 -4.91 -4.15 -6.61
N ILE A 16 -5.60 -3.85 -5.51
CA ILE A 16 -6.51 -2.70 -5.42
C ILE A 16 -5.71 -1.38 -5.43
N ASP A 17 -4.64 -1.32 -4.64
CA ASP A 17 -3.87 -0.09 -4.49
C ASP A 17 -3.08 0.28 -5.76
N SER A 18 -2.56 -0.71 -6.49
CA SER A 18 -1.91 -0.47 -7.79
C SER A 18 -2.85 0.11 -8.85
N LEU A 19 -4.14 -0.26 -8.84
CA LEU A 19 -5.15 0.40 -9.69
C LEU A 19 -5.32 1.87 -9.31
N TRP A 20 -5.35 2.17 -8.00
CA TRP A 20 -5.45 3.54 -7.51
C TRP A 20 -4.22 4.37 -7.87
N LEU A 21 -3.02 3.86 -7.59
CA LEU A 21 -1.75 4.53 -7.86
C LEU A 21 -1.44 4.66 -9.34
N GLY A 22 -1.92 3.75 -10.19
CA GLY A 22 -1.70 3.81 -11.64
C GLY A 22 -2.64 4.78 -12.35
N LEU A 23 -3.91 4.86 -11.92
CA LEU A 23 -4.95 5.56 -12.67
C LEU A 23 -5.31 6.94 -12.09
N VAL A 24 -5.42 7.04 -10.76
CA VAL A 24 -6.04 8.20 -10.09
C VAL A 24 -5.01 9.02 -9.33
N ALA A 25 -4.19 8.37 -8.50
CA ALA A 25 -3.32 9.05 -7.55
C ALA A 25 -2.33 10.05 -8.19
N PRO A 26 -1.67 9.79 -9.34
CA PRO A 26 -0.64 10.68 -9.85
C PRO A 26 -1.21 12.05 -10.22
N LYS A 27 -2.34 12.08 -10.95
CA LYS A 27 -2.99 13.34 -11.34
C LYS A 27 -3.60 14.04 -10.13
N PHE A 28 -4.22 13.27 -9.24
CA PHE A 28 -4.85 13.82 -8.03
C PHE A 28 -3.81 14.44 -7.09
N TYR A 29 -2.77 13.71 -6.71
CA TYR A 29 -1.71 14.19 -5.83
C TYR A 29 -0.91 15.32 -6.45
N GLN A 30 -0.59 15.27 -7.74
CA GLN A 30 0.08 16.39 -8.40
C GLN A 30 -0.75 17.68 -8.33
N SER A 31 -2.09 17.59 -8.46
CA SER A 31 -2.98 18.76 -8.42
C SER A 31 -3.14 19.38 -7.03
N GLN A 32 -3.09 18.57 -5.96
CA GLN A 32 -3.37 19.03 -4.60
C GLN A 32 -2.09 19.32 -3.82
N ILE A 33 -1.07 18.49 -4.00
CA ILE A 33 0.17 18.46 -3.21
C ILE A 33 1.43 18.37 -4.07
N GLY A 34 1.35 18.70 -5.37
CA GLY A 34 2.49 18.60 -6.29
C GLY A 34 3.74 19.39 -5.85
N TYR A 35 3.56 20.46 -5.07
CA TYR A 35 4.67 21.29 -4.55
C TYR A 35 5.56 20.59 -3.51
N ILE A 36 5.10 19.48 -2.91
CA ILE A 36 5.88 18.64 -1.98
C ILE A 36 6.11 17.22 -2.53
N MET A 37 5.66 16.94 -3.76
CA MET A 37 5.81 15.63 -4.37
C MET A 37 7.23 15.46 -4.91
N THR A 38 7.90 14.39 -4.48
CA THR A 38 9.23 14.04 -4.99
C THR A 38 9.16 13.55 -6.43
N ASP A 39 10.18 13.90 -7.24
CA ASP A 39 10.29 13.51 -8.65
C ASP A 39 10.38 11.99 -8.88
N SER A 40 10.99 11.26 -7.94
CA SER A 40 11.18 9.80 -8.03
C SER A 40 10.67 9.04 -6.79
N PRO A 41 9.77 8.06 -6.95
CA PRO A 41 9.30 7.26 -5.82
C PRO A 41 10.44 6.46 -5.16
N ASN A 42 10.46 6.43 -3.82
CA ASN A 42 11.36 5.55 -3.08
C ASN A 42 10.73 4.15 -2.95
N PHE A 43 11.11 3.25 -3.86
CA PHE A 43 10.59 1.88 -3.90
C PHE A 43 10.94 1.04 -2.66
N LEU A 44 12.07 1.31 -2.01
CA LEU A 44 12.46 0.61 -0.79
C LEU A 44 11.52 1.00 0.37
N ALA A 45 11.30 2.30 0.55
CA ALA A 45 10.35 2.79 1.55
C ALA A 45 8.93 2.29 1.28
N ALA A 46 8.49 2.30 0.03
CA ALA A 46 7.18 1.76 -0.37
C ALA A 46 7.05 0.27 -0.02
N GLY A 47 8.06 -0.55 -0.35
CA GLY A 47 8.06 -1.97 -0.02
C GLY A 47 7.96 -2.24 1.49
N LEU A 48 8.76 -1.53 2.30
CA LEU A 48 8.69 -1.64 3.76
C LEU A 48 7.32 -1.20 4.31
N PHE A 49 6.76 -0.12 3.78
CA PHE A 49 5.44 0.36 4.15
C PHE A 49 4.37 -0.71 3.92
N TYR A 50 4.33 -1.33 2.74
CA TYR A 50 3.33 -2.37 2.43
C TYR A 50 3.43 -3.58 3.34
N LEU A 51 4.66 -4.03 3.67
CA LEU A 51 4.85 -5.16 4.57
C LEU A 51 4.34 -4.85 5.99
N LEU A 52 4.67 -3.67 6.52
CA LEU A 52 4.22 -3.22 7.83
C LEU A 52 2.70 -3.01 7.87
N PHE A 53 2.14 -2.41 6.82
CA PHE A 53 0.72 -2.14 6.72
C PHE A 53 -0.11 -3.44 6.68
N VAL A 54 0.29 -4.40 5.84
CA VAL A 54 -0.37 -5.71 5.77
C VAL A 54 -0.24 -6.47 7.08
N PHE A 55 0.93 -6.44 7.72
CA PHE A 55 1.09 -7.01 9.06
C PHE A 55 0.10 -6.42 10.07
N GLY A 56 -0.02 -5.09 10.10
CA GLY A 56 -1.01 -4.40 10.93
C GLY A 56 -2.45 -4.83 10.60
N MET A 57 -2.82 -4.86 9.32
CA MET A 57 -4.16 -5.32 8.91
C MET A 57 -4.46 -6.75 9.39
N LEU A 58 -3.49 -7.66 9.35
CA LEU A 58 -3.70 -9.02 9.81
C LEU A 58 -3.97 -9.09 11.32
N VAL A 59 -3.18 -8.34 12.10
CA VAL A 59 -3.28 -8.32 13.57
C VAL A 59 -4.56 -7.63 14.03
N PHE A 60 -4.97 -6.54 13.38
CA PHE A 60 -6.06 -5.70 13.86
C PHE A 60 -7.41 -5.94 13.16
N ILE A 61 -7.42 -6.48 11.93
CA ILE A 61 -8.64 -6.54 11.08
C ILE A 61 -8.98 -7.96 10.65
N VAL A 62 -8.01 -8.68 10.06
CA VAL A 62 -8.31 -9.95 9.34
C VAL A 62 -8.39 -11.15 10.26
N ASP A 63 -7.44 -11.28 11.19
CA ASP A 63 -7.36 -12.39 12.16
C ASP A 63 -7.07 -11.78 13.54
N PRO A 64 -7.99 -10.94 14.06
CA PRO A 64 -7.82 -10.33 15.37
C PRO A 64 -7.80 -11.45 16.43
N ALA A 65 -6.82 -11.36 17.35
CA ALA A 65 -6.68 -12.29 18.45
C ALA A 65 -7.85 -12.19 19.45
#